data_AF-A0A5J9UHP0-F1
#
_entry.id   AF-A0A5J9UHP0-F1
#
_cell.length_a   1.000
_cell.length_b   1.000
_cell.length_c   1.000
_cell.angle_alpha   90.00
_cell.angle_beta   90.00
_cell.angle_gamma   90.00
#
_symmetry.space_group_name_H-M   'P 1'
#
loop_
_entity.id
_entity.type
_entity.pdbx_description
1 polymer ?
#
loop_
_entity_poly.entity_id
_entity_poly.type
_entity_poly.pdbx_seq_one_letter_code
_entity_poly.pdbx_strand_id
1 'polypeptide(L)'
;MASSAMELSLLNPAMRHHGGGLAARSASGLPLARRSSVVRFRVSASAAAAPPKPSSSGPKKRGKTEIQETLLTPRFYTTDFDEMERLFNAEINKQLNQAEFDALLQEFKTDYNQTHFVRNQEFKEAADKMQGPLRQIFVEFLERSCTAEFSGSSSTRSSAAGSRHVLMSSVSSQKTNPVVAEIFSLMSRDEARHAGFLNKGLSDFNLALDLGFLTKARKYTFFKPKFIFYATYLSEKIGYWRYITIFRHLKANPEYQVYPIFKYFENWCQDENRHGDFFSALLKAQPQFLNDWKAKLWSRFFCLSVYVTMYLNDCQRTSFYEGIGLDTKEFDMHVIIETNRTTARIFPAVLDVENPEFKRKLDRMVEINQKIIAIGASDDIPLVKNLKRIPHIAALVSELIAAYLMPPIESGSVDFAEFEPQLVY
;
A
#
# COMPACT_ATOMS: atom_id res chain seq x y z
N MET A 1 -2.32 -2.08 -0.41
CA MET A 1 -3.31 -2.27 0.68
C MET A 1 -3.24 -1.17 1.73
N ALA A 2 -2.08 -0.84 2.30
CA ALA A 2 -1.89 0.35 3.15
C ALA A 2 -2.45 1.63 2.49
N SER A 3 -2.23 1.78 1.19
CA SER A 3 -2.66 2.90 0.36
C SER A 3 -4.17 3.22 0.44
N SER A 4 -5.02 2.21 0.22
CA SER A 4 -6.49 2.38 0.24
C SER A 4 -7.04 2.52 1.66
N ALA A 5 -6.41 1.88 2.65
CA ALA A 5 -6.78 2.02 4.06
C ALA A 5 -6.50 3.42 4.60
N MET A 6 -5.38 4.02 4.18
CA MET A 6 -5.04 5.39 4.51
C MET A 6 -6.04 6.37 3.85
N GLU A 7 -6.43 6.20 2.59
CA GLU A 7 -7.41 7.09 1.94
C GLU A 7 -8.80 7.08 2.58
N LEU A 8 -9.29 5.93 3.02
CA LEU A 8 -10.56 5.84 3.75
C LEU A 8 -10.55 6.69 5.04
N SER A 9 -9.39 6.88 5.68
CA SER A 9 -9.27 7.70 6.90
C SER A 9 -9.47 9.20 6.63
N LEU A 10 -9.22 9.66 5.40
CA LEU A 10 -9.39 11.05 4.97
C LEU A 10 -10.87 11.43 4.77
N LEU A 11 -11.78 10.44 4.73
CA LEU A 11 -13.22 10.65 4.55
C LEU A 11 -13.95 10.97 5.87
N ASN A 12 -13.24 11.03 7.00
CA ASN A 12 -13.83 11.37 8.29
C ASN A 12 -14.15 12.89 8.38
N PRO A 13 -15.43 13.29 8.55
CA PRO A 13 -15.83 14.70 8.58
C PRO A 13 -15.28 15.49 9.77
N ALA A 14 -14.72 14.84 10.79
CA ALA A 14 -14.07 15.50 11.93
C ALA A 14 -12.76 16.24 11.59
N MET A 15 -12.23 16.12 10.35
CA MET A 15 -10.98 16.76 9.94
C MET A 15 -11.14 18.09 9.19
N ARG A 16 -12.36 18.63 9.06
CA ARG A 16 -12.57 19.97 8.49
C ARG A 16 -12.85 20.99 9.59
N HIS A 17 -11.84 21.52 10.27
CA HIS A 17 -11.97 22.86 10.86
C HIS A 17 -10.66 23.66 10.95
N HIS A 18 -10.80 24.89 10.43
CA HIS A 18 -10.19 26.17 10.82
C HIS A 18 -8.68 26.40 10.70
N GLY A 19 -8.31 26.99 9.56
CA GLY A 19 -7.17 27.90 9.42
C GLY A 19 -7.60 29.21 8.75
N GLY A 20 -8.48 29.97 9.40
CA GLY A 20 -8.83 31.34 9.00
C GLY A 20 -7.84 32.32 9.65
N GLY A 21 -6.73 32.61 8.96
CA GLY A 21 -5.73 33.58 9.39
C GLY A 21 -5.85 34.88 8.60
N LEU A 22 -6.39 35.91 9.26
CA LEU A 22 -6.41 37.30 8.81
C LEU A 22 -4.99 37.81 8.50
N ALA A 23 -4.79 38.37 7.31
CA ALA A 23 -3.63 39.21 7.01
C ALA A 23 -4.11 40.55 6.46
N ALA A 24 -4.02 41.57 7.32
CA ALA A 24 -4.21 42.97 6.97
C ALA A 24 -3.10 43.45 6.03
N ARG A 25 -3.46 44.14 4.95
CA ARG A 25 -2.55 45.06 4.24
C ARG A 25 -3.29 46.33 3.84
N SER A 26 -2.65 47.45 4.14
CA SER A 26 -3.18 48.79 4.10
C SER A 26 -3.36 49.31 2.67
N ALA A 27 -4.25 50.30 2.57
CA ALA A 27 -4.60 51.03 1.37
C ALA A 27 -3.53 52.05 0.95
N SER A 28 -3.42 52.27 -0.36
CA SER A 28 -3.09 53.59 -0.94
C SER A 28 -3.37 53.61 -2.45
N GLY A 29 -4.27 54.49 -2.88
CA GLY A 29 -4.10 55.32 -4.10
C GLY A 29 -4.57 54.77 -5.46
N LEU A 30 -5.75 55.23 -5.90
CA LEU A 30 -6.31 55.32 -7.28
C LEU A 30 -5.50 56.30 -8.20
N PRO A 31 -5.84 56.55 -9.50
CA PRO A 31 -7.01 56.08 -10.30
C PRO A 31 -6.75 55.62 -11.77
N LEU A 32 -7.83 55.00 -12.31
CA LEU A 32 -8.33 54.87 -13.69
C LEU A 32 -7.50 55.32 -14.90
N ALA A 33 -7.42 54.42 -15.90
CA ALA A 33 -7.60 54.79 -17.32
C ALA A 33 -8.24 53.64 -18.13
N ARG A 34 -9.34 54.00 -18.80
CA ARG A 34 -10.13 53.25 -19.80
C ARG A 34 -9.30 53.05 -21.08
N ARG A 35 -9.35 51.89 -21.75
CA ARG A 35 -9.53 51.78 -23.22
C ARG A 35 -9.56 50.34 -23.76
N SER A 36 -10.71 50.04 -24.37
CA SER A 36 -10.91 49.48 -25.71
C SER A 36 -10.39 48.07 -26.08
N SER A 37 -11.38 47.20 -26.31
CA SER A 37 -11.31 45.96 -27.08
C SER A 37 -10.87 46.17 -28.54
N VAL A 38 -9.96 45.32 -29.04
CA VAL A 38 -9.90 44.97 -30.47
C VAL A 38 -9.51 43.50 -30.59
N VAL A 39 -10.45 42.70 -31.08
CA VAL A 39 -10.23 41.33 -31.58
C VAL A 39 -9.66 41.44 -32.99
N ARG A 40 -8.56 40.74 -33.30
CA ARG A 40 -8.09 40.52 -34.68
C ARG A 40 -7.83 39.04 -34.92
N PHE A 41 -8.70 38.44 -35.72
CA PHE A 41 -8.44 37.20 -36.44
C PHE A 41 -7.40 37.45 -37.54
N ARG A 42 -6.45 36.54 -37.70
CA ARG A 42 -5.64 36.40 -38.92
C ARG A 42 -5.62 34.94 -39.35
N VAL A 43 -6.24 34.70 -40.50
CA VAL A 43 -6.09 33.49 -41.32
C VAL A 43 -4.99 33.80 -42.34
N SER A 44 -4.05 32.88 -42.53
CA SER A 44 -3.14 32.90 -43.67
C SER A 44 -2.84 31.47 -44.10
N ALA A 45 -3.15 31.16 -45.36
CA ALA A 45 -2.92 29.89 -46.01
C ALA A 45 -1.61 29.88 -46.82
N SER A 46 -0.90 28.75 -46.66
CA SER A 46 -0.03 28.00 -47.58
C SER A 46 1.09 28.67 -48.39
N ALA A 47 2.31 28.16 -48.19
CA ALA A 47 3.29 27.90 -49.25
C ALA A 47 4.14 26.67 -48.88
N ALA A 48 4.41 25.82 -49.88
CA ALA A 48 4.96 24.47 -49.76
C ALA A 48 6.47 24.41 -49.48
N ALA A 49 6.92 23.35 -48.79
CA ALA A 49 8.32 22.96 -48.66
C ALA A 49 8.49 21.43 -48.76
N ALA A 50 9.65 21.03 -49.31
CA ALA A 50 10.08 19.75 -49.89
C ALA A 50 9.96 18.47 -49.01
N PRO A 51 9.99 17.25 -49.63
CA PRO A 51 9.75 15.99 -48.93
C PRO A 51 10.97 15.51 -48.12
N PRO A 52 10.79 14.94 -46.91
CA PRO A 52 11.87 14.32 -46.17
C PRO A 52 12.10 12.86 -46.61
N LYS A 53 13.38 12.45 -46.56
CA LYS A 53 13.92 11.12 -46.87
C LYS A 53 13.35 10.02 -45.94
N PRO A 54 13.30 8.74 -46.36
CA PRO A 54 12.69 7.66 -45.58
C PRO A 54 13.51 7.35 -44.34
N SER A 55 12.88 7.43 -43.17
CA SER A 55 13.45 6.99 -41.90
C SER A 55 13.15 5.51 -41.67
N SER A 56 14.17 4.78 -41.26
CA SER A 56 14.13 3.38 -40.87
C SER A 56 13.15 3.15 -39.71
N SER A 57 12.23 2.22 -39.91
CA SER A 57 11.24 1.78 -38.91
C SER A 57 11.90 0.98 -37.80
N GLY A 58 12.26 1.64 -36.70
CA GLY A 58 12.45 1.00 -35.40
C GLY A 58 11.12 0.43 -34.85
N PRO A 59 11.16 -0.53 -33.91
CA PRO A 59 9.97 -1.23 -33.45
C PRO A 59 8.99 -0.27 -32.75
N LYS A 60 7.72 -0.34 -33.16
CA LYS A 60 6.60 0.45 -32.61
C LYS A 60 6.51 0.27 -31.08
N LYS A 61 6.76 1.35 -30.33
CA LYS A 61 6.33 1.48 -28.92
C LYS A 61 4.81 1.26 -28.86
N ARG A 62 4.38 0.17 -28.21
CA ARG A 62 2.98 0.01 -27.79
C ARG A 62 2.59 1.23 -26.95
N GLY A 63 1.45 1.83 -27.32
CA GLY A 63 0.95 3.05 -26.71
C GLY A 63 0.79 2.93 -25.20
N LYS A 64 1.05 4.04 -24.50
CA LYS A 64 0.79 4.20 -23.08
C LYS A 64 -0.67 3.84 -22.80
N THR A 65 -0.90 2.69 -22.19
CA THR A 65 -2.17 2.42 -21.52
C THR A 65 -2.18 3.32 -20.30
N GLU A 66 -3.01 4.36 -20.34
CA GLU A 66 -3.22 5.25 -19.20
C GLU A 66 -3.80 4.40 -18.07
N ILE A 67 -3.04 4.21 -16.98
CA ILE A 67 -3.48 3.44 -15.81
C ILE A 67 -4.69 4.19 -15.24
N GLN A 68 -5.89 3.64 -15.39
CA GLN A 68 -7.08 4.23 -14.76
C GLN A 68 -6.87 4.29 -13.25
N GLU A 69 -6.87 5.51 -12.70
CA GLU A 69 -6.76 5.70 -11.26
C GLU A 69 -8.06 5.24 -10.59
N THR A 70 -7.94 4.19 -9.78
CA THR A 70 -9.01 3.70 -8.90
C THR A 70 -8.58 3.93 -7.44
N LEU A 71 -9.52 3.79 -6.49
CA LEU A 71 -9.21 3.76 -5.04
C LEU A 71 -8.14 2.69 -4.68
N LEU A 72 -7.97 1.70 -5.54
CA LEU A 72 -7.09 0.54 -5.35
C LEU A 72 -5.73 0.70 -6.03
N THR A 73 -5.48 1.82 -6.73
CA THR A 73 -4.21 2.07 -7.42
C THR A 73 -3.14 2.56 -6.43
N PRO A 74 -1.93 1.98 -6.39
CA PRO A 74 -0.86 2.40 -5.48
C PRO A 74 -0.51 3.90 -5.66
N ARG A 75 -0.58 4.67 -4.57
CA ARG A 75 -0.16 6.08 -4.53
C ARG A 75 1.12 6.27 -3.73
N PHE A 76 1.74 7.44 -3.91
CA PHE A 76 2.94 7.84 -3.19
C PHE A 76 2.58 8.85 -2.08
N TYR A 77 3.30 8.78 -0.96
CA TYR A 77 2.93 9.47 0.28
C TYR A 77 3.98 10.47 0.78
N THR A 78 3.52 11.43 1.59
CA THR A 78 4.33 12.39 2.38
C THR A 78 3.71 12.57 3.78
N THR A 79 4.45 13.11 4.76
CA THR A 79 3.99 13.29 6.15
C THR A 79 4.53 14.58 6.75
N ASP A 80 4.14 14.79 8.01
CA ASP A 80 4.68 15.79 8.92
C ASP A 80 6.07 15.36 9.46
N PHE A 81 7.14 15.82 8.80
CA PHE A 81 8.53 15.49 9.15
C PHE A 81 8.91 15.95 10.56
N ASP A 82 8.38 17.09 11.02
CA ASP A 82 8.65 17.63 12.35
C ASP A 82 7.97 16.78 13.44
N GLU A 83 6.78 16.24 13.17
CA GLU A 83 6.11 15.30 14.05
C GLU A 83 6.87 13.96 14.10
N MET A 84 7.33 13.45 12.95
CA MET A 84 8.17 12.25 12.88
C MET A 84 9.48 12.37 13.67
N GLU A 85 10.21 13.48 13.53
CA GLU A 85 11.45 13.73 14.27
C GLU A 85 11.21 13.74 15.79
N ARG A 86 10.13 14.41 16.24
CA ARG A 86 9.75 14.43 17.66
C ARG A 86 9.42 13.05 18.22
N LEU A 87 8.78 12.19 17.43
CA LEU A 87 8.42 10.83 17.84
C LEU A 87 9.66 9.94 18.07
N PHE A 88 10.75 10.21 17.36
CA PHE A 88 11.97 9.39 17.39
C PHE A 88 13.17 10.07 18.05
N ASN A 89 12.99 11.25 18.62
CA ASN A 89 14.03 11.92 19.37
C ASN A 89 14.08 11.36 20.80
N ALA A 90 15.21 10.77 21.20
CA ALA A 90 15.39 10.15 22.52
C ALA A 90 15.40 11.15 23.70
N GLU A 91 15.63 12.44 23.42
CA GLU A 91 15.52 13.49 24.42
C GLU A 91 14.06 13.86 24.68
N ILE A 92 13.21 13.85 23.65
CA ILE A 92 11.79 14.24 23.69
C ILE A 92 10.90 13.04 24.07
N ASN A 93 11.06 11.90 23.38
CA ASN A 93 10.28 10.69 23.60
C ASN A 93 11.02 9.73 24.54
N LYS A 94 10.64 9.73 25.83
CA LYS A 94 11.20 8.83 26.85
C LYS A 94 10.64 7.42 26.82
N GLN A 95 9.64 7.15 25.98
CA GLN A 95 9.04 5.82 25.82
C GLN A 95 9.78 4.96 24.78
N LEU A 96 10.83 5.48 24.14
CA LEU A 96 11.69 4.70 23.25
C LEU A 96 12.46 3.66 24.06
N ASN A 97 12.11 2.38 23.88
CA ASN A 97 12.82 1.26 24.50
C ASN A 97 14.12 0.98 23.73
N GLN A 98 15.22 1.62 24.16
CA GLN A 98 16.50 1.53 23.45
C GLN A 98 17.01 0.09 23.35
N ALA A 99 16.83 -0.73 24.39
CA ALA A 99 17.28 -2.12 24.38
C ALA A 99 16.55 -2.97 23.32
N GLU A 100 15.25 -2.76 23.13
CA GLU A 100 14.46 -3.41 22.09
C GLU A 100 14.89 -2.96 20.68
N PHE A 101 15.12 -1.65 20.49
CA PHE A 101 15.64 -1.14 19.22
C PHE A 101 17.06 -1.62 18.91
N ASP A 102 17.94 -1.71 19.90
CA ASP A 102 19.30 -2.23 19.71
C ASP A 102 19.26 -3.71 19.30
N ALA A 103 18.39 -4.52 19.92
CA ALA A 103 18.20 -5.92 19.56
C ALA A 103 17.69 -6.07 18.13
N LEU A 104 16.67 -5.29 17.75
CA LEU A 104 16.16 -5.25 16.38
C LEU A 104 17.26 -4.83 15.39
N LEU A 105 18.05 -3.80 15.71
CA LEU A 105 19.15 -3.36 14.86
C LEU A 105 20.18 -4.48 14.62
N GLN A 106 20.53 -5.27 15.64
CA GLN A 106 21.42 -6.42 15.46
C GLN A 106 20.79 -7.46 14.53
N GLU A 107 19.49 -7.71 14.65
CA GLU A 107 18.78 -8.64 13.77
C GLU A 107 18.82 -8.17 12.30
N PHE A 108 18.54 -6.89 12.04
CA PHE A 108 18.62 -6.31 10.69
C PHE A 108 20.05 -6.31 10.11
N LYS A 109 21.06 -6.08 10.96
CA LYS A 109 22.49 -6.11 10.58
C LYS A 109 22.96 -7.51 10.21
N THR A 110 22.42 -8.53 10.85
CA THR A 110 22.81 -9.92 10.59
C THR A 110 22.44 -10.35 9.16
N ASP A 111 21.41 -9.75 8.57
CA ASP A 111 21.00 -9.92 7.15
C ASP A 111 21.03 -11.39 6.69
N TYR A 112 20.26 -12.25 7.36
CA TYR A 112 20.17 -13.68 7.06
C TYR A 112 19.84 -14.00 5.59
N ASN A 113 19.26 -13.04 4.87
CA ASN A 113 18.81 -13.19 3.49
C ASN A 113 19.78 -12.61 2.44
N GLN A 114 20.98 -12.16 2.83
CA GLN A 114 21.93 -11.52 1.93
C GLN A 114 22.22 -12.33 0.65
N THR A 115 22.36 -13.65 0.77
CA THR A 115 22.69 -14.56 -0.34
C THR A 115 21.47 -15.32 -0.87
N HIS A 116 20.28 -15.09 -0.32
CA HIS A 116 19.11 -15.91 -0.63
C HIS A 116 18.52 -15.59 -2.01
N PHE A 117 18.54 -14.33 -2.44
CA PHE A 117 17.89 -13.86 -3.66
C PHE A 117 18.73 -14.07 -4.93
N VAL A 118 19.33 -15.25 -5.05
CA VAL A 118 20.10 -15.69 -6.22
C VAL A 118 19.23 -16.59 -7.09
N ARG A 119 19.10 -16.19 -8.37
CA ARG A 119 18.26 -16.87 -9.36
C ARG A 119 19.05 -17.99 -10.05
N ASN A 120 18.34 -19.03 -10.48
CA ASN A 120 18.89 -20.14 -11.26
C ASN A 120 18.22 -20.20 -12.66
N GLN A 121 18.64 -21.17 -13.48
CA GLN A 121 18.13 -21.33 -14.84
C GLN A 121 16.63 -21.71 -14.89
N GLU A 122 16.07 -22.29 -13.82
CA GLU A 122 14.67 -22.72 -13.75
C GLU A 122 13.69 -21.55 -13.98
N PHE A 123 14.08 -20.32 -13.61
CA PHE A 123 13.26 -19.13 -13.78
C PHE A 123 12.93 -18.87 -15.25
N LYS A 124 13.96 -18.86 -16.11
CA LYS A 124 13.78 -18.57 -17.53
C LYS A 124 13.01 -19.69 -18.23
N GLU A 125 13.31 -20.94 -17.90
CA GLU A 125 12.59 -22.10 -18.44
C GLU A 125 11.11 -22.10 -18.06
N ALA A 126 10.78 -21.76 -16.81
CA ALA A 126 9.39 -21.65 -16.37
C ALA A 126 8.65 -20.53 -17.09
N ALA A 127 9.28 -19.35 -17.27
CA ALA A 127 8.69 -18.25 -18.03
C ALA A 127 8.42 -18.61 -19.50
N ASP A 128 9.35 -19.32 -20.15
CA ASP A 128 9.21 -19.71 -21.56
C ASP A 128 8.11 -20.77 -21.77
N LYS A 129 7.86 -21.62 -20.77
CA LYS A 129 6.75 -22.59 -20.77
C LYS A 129 5.38 -21.95 -20.52
N MET A 130 5.34 -20.79 -19.87
CA MET A 130 4.09 -20.13 -19.48
C MET A 130 3.45 -19.40 -20.68
N GLN A 131 2.27 -19.85 -21.09
CA GLN A 131 1.55 -19.33 -22.27
C GLN A 131 0.12 -18.93 -21.95
N GLY A 132 -0.53 -18.24 -22.88
CA GLY A 132 -1.97 -17.94 -22.83
C GLY A 132 -2.39 -17.02 -21.68
N PRO A 133 -3.62 -17.19 -21.14
CA PRO A 133 -4.17 -16.36 -20.06
C PRO A 133 -3.32 -16.38 -18.78
N LEU A 134 -2.77 -17.54 -18.41
CA LEU A 134 -1.93 -17.68 -17.22
C LEU A 134 -0.70 -16.76 -17.27
N ARG A 135 -0.07 -16.63 -18.43
CA ARG A 135 1.06 -15.70 -18.63
C ARG A 135 0.66 -14.25 -18.36
N GLN A 136 -0.52 -13.83 -18.83
CA GLN A 136 -0.98 -12.45 -18.62
C GLN A 136 -1.26 -12.19 -17.14
N ILE A 137 -1.95 -13.11 -16.49
CA ILE A 137 -2.30 -13.05 -15.06
C ILE A 137 -1.02 -12.99 -14.21
N PHE A 138 -0.04 -13.84 -14.51
CA PHE A 138 1.21 -13.89 -13.75
C PHE A 138 2.09 -12.65 -13.97
N VAL A 139 2.14 -12.10 -15.19
CA VAL A 139 2.81 -10.82 -15.45
C VAL A 139 2.13 -9.69 -14.68
N GLU A 140 0.79 -9.63 -14.67
CA GLU A 140 0.06 -8.62 -13.88
C GLU A 140 0.40 -8.76 -12.38
N PHE A 141 0.45 -9.99 -11.86
CA PHE A 141 0.89 -10.25 -10.49
C PHE A 141 2.30 -9.68 -10.23
N LEU A 142 3.28 -10.01 -11.07
CA LEU A 142 4.65 -9.51 -10.91
C LEU A 142 4.75 -7.98 -10.99
N GLU A 143 4.06 -7.34 -11.93
CA GLU A 143 4.07 -5.88 -12.08
C GLU A 143 3.51 -5.17 -10.83
N ARG A 144 2.41 -5.70 -10.29
CA ARG A 144 1.75 -5.14 -9.11
C ARG A 144 2.55 -5.36 -7.84
N SER A 145 3.04 -6.58 -7.64
CA SER A 145 3.90 -6.90 -6.50
C SER A 145 5.16 -6.04 -6.56
N CYS A 146 5.81 -5.92 -7.72
CA CYS A 146 7.00 -5.08 -7.88
C CYS A 146 6.72 -3.61 -7.55
N THR A 147 5.58 -3.08 -8.01
CA THR A 147 5.16 -1.70 -7.70
C THR A 147 4.86 -1.52 -6.20
N ALA A 148 4.27 -2.53 -5.55
CA ALA A 148 3.98 -2.49 -4.12
C ALA A 148 5.27 -2.48 -3.29
N GLU A 149 6.21 -3.39 -3.55
CA GLU A 149 7.51 -3.43 -2.85
C GLU A 149 8.35 -2.19 -3.14
N PHE A 150 8.35 -1.73 -4.40
CA PHE A 150 9.09 -0.52 -4.76
C PHE A 150 8.54 0.74 -4.09
N SER A 151 7.21 0.78 -3.85
CA SER A 151 6.62 1.85 -3.05
C SER A 151 7.10 1.81 -1.59
N GLY A 152 7.52 0.65 -1.08
CA GLY A 152 8.20 0.52 0.21
C GLY A 152 9.68 0.92 0.17
N SER A 153 10.36 0.67 -0.95
CA SER A 153 11.82 0.68 -1.05
C SER A 153 12.50 2.00 -1.45
N SER A 154 11.78 2.99 -1.97
CA SER A 154 12.43 4.07 -2.72
C SER A 154 13.42 4.90 -1.87
N SER A 155 14.70 4.91 -2.26
CA SER A 155 15.81 5.58 -1.53
C SER A 155 16.40 6.80 -2.28
N THR A 156 15.76 7.33 -3.32
CA THR A 156 16.35 8.43 -4.10
C THR A 156 16.13 9.78 -3.43
N ARG A 157 17.24 10.46 -3.10
CA ARG A 157 17.40 11.80 -2.46
C ARG A 157 16.61 12.96 -3.12
N SER A 158 15.84 12.71 -4.16
CA SER A 158 14.99 13.69 -4.81
C SER A 158 13.65 13.00 -5.09
N SER A 159 12.58 13.55 -4.52
CA SER A 159 11.18 13.10 -4.54
C SER A 159 10.85 11.94 -3.58
N ALA A 160 10.08 12.28 -2.53
CA ALA A 160 9.53 11.37 -1.52
C ALA A 160 8.86 10.18 -2.20
N ALA A 161 8.83 8.93 -1.72
CA ALA A 161 7.99 7.94 -2.39
C ALA A 161 7.59 6.77 -1.47
N GLY A 162 6.30 6.74 -1.15
CA GLY A 162 5.64 5.72 -0.32
C GLY A 162 5.74 5.97 1.18
N SER A 163 4.81 5.40 1.96
CA SER A 163 4.65 5.71 3.40
C SER A 163 5.93 5.45 4.20
N ARG A 164 6.77 4.50 3.77
CA ARG A 164 8.02 4.11 4.43
C ARG A 164 9.21 5.06 4.14
N HIS A 165 9.32 5.63 2.94
CA HIS A 165 10.34 6.66 2.63
C HIS A 165 10.14 7.95 3.41
N VAL A 166 8.89 8.30 3.67
CA VAL A 166 8.58 9.49 4.46
C VAL A 166 9.17 9.36 5.86
N LEU A 167 9.16 8.16 6.43
CA LEU A 167 9.82 7.84 7.69
C LEU A 167 11.34 8.03 7.55
N MET A 168 11.96 7.50 6.48
CA MET A 168 13.40 7.67 6.18
C MET A 168 13.89 9.10 6.10
N SER A 169 13.23 9.92 5.28
CA SER A 169 13.63 11.30 5.06
C SER A 169 13.40 12.18 6.30
N SER A 170 12.44 11.83 7.16
CA SER A 170 12.26 12.46 8.49
C SER A 170 13.37 12.07 9.47
N VAL A 171 13.80 10.82 9.40
CA VAL A 171 14.73 10.19 10.35
C VAL A 171 16.20 10.49 10.02
N SER A 172 16.49 11.02 8.83
CA SER A 172 17.83 11.47 8.42
C SER A 172 18.25 12.83 9.01
N SER A 173 17.40 13.46 9.84
CA SER A 173 17.76 14.65 10.63
C SER A 173 18.73 14.28 11.76
N GLN A 174 19.72 15.15 12.03
CA GLN A 174 20.75 14.94 13.07
C GLN A 174 20.18 14.75 14.50
N LYS A 175 18.91 15.05 14.74
CA LYS A 175 18.27 14.93 16.06
C LYS A 175 17.41 13.68 16.23
N THR A 176 17.37 12.80 15.25
CA THR A 176 16.66 11.52 15.36
C THR A 176 17.54 10.47 16.05
N ASN A 177 16.93 9.53 16.77
CA ASN A 177 17.66 8.39 17.34
C ASN A 177 18.42 7.64 16.22
N PRO A 178 19.76 7.56 16.29
CA PRO A 178 20.58 6.99 15.21
C PRO A 178 20.32 5.50 14.99
N VAL A 179 19.92 4.76 16.04
CA VAL A 179 19.59 3.33 15.94
C VAL A 179 18.32 3.14 15.13
N VAL A 180 17.28 3.92 15.44
CA VAL A 180 16.03 3.93 14.67
C VAL A 180 16.32 4.32 13.22
N ALA A 181 17.19 5.29 12.96
CA ALA A 181 17.60 5.65 11.60
C ALA A 181 18.27 4.52 10.83
N GLU A 182 19.17 3.79 11.49
CA GLU A 182 19.90 2.70 10.86
C GLU A 182 18.99 1.51 10.53
N ILE A 183 18.12 1.06 11.45
CA ILE A 183 17.15 -0.03 11.21
C ILE A 183 16.35 0.23 9.94
N PHE A 184 15.94 1.47 9.81
CA PHE A 184 14.94 1.93 8.87
C PHE A 184 15.63 2.05 7.49
N SER A 185 16.93 2.42 7.45
CA SER A 185 17.77 2.28 6.25
C SER A 185 17.99 0.82 5.83
N LEU A 186 18.16 -0.10 6.79
CA LEU A 186 18.34 -1.54 6.50
C LEU A 186 17.03 -2.16 5.98
N MET A 187 15.88 -1.75 6.52
CA MET A 187 14.56 -2.11 6.00
C MET A 187 14.39 -1.64 4.55
N SER A 188 14.78 -0.39 4.23
CA SER A 188 14.75 0.11 2.85
C SER A 188 15.65 -0.70 1.89
N ARG A 189 16.77 -1.24 2.38
CA ARG A 189 17.63 -2.17 1.61
C ARG A 189 16.87 -3.46 1.29
N ASP A 190 16.20 -4.06 2.27
CA ASP A 190 15.47 -5.32 2.09
C ASP A 190 14.35 -5.15 1.06
N GLU A 191 13.57 -4.08 1.17
CA GLU A 191 12.50 -3.72 0.22
C GLU A 191 13.02 -3.48 -1.20
N ALA A 192 14.21 -2.86 -1.32
CA ALA A 192 14.83 -2.64 -2.62
C ALA A 192 15.30 -3.96 -3.24
N ARG A 193 15.75 -4.90 -2.41
CA ARG A 193 16.11 -6.27 -2.80
C ARG A 193 14.88 -7.01 -3.32
N HIS A 194 13.76 -6.93 -2.60
CA HIS A 194 12.46 -7.48 -2.96
C HIS A 194 11.94 -6.96 -4.30
N ALA A 195 11.84 -5.63 -4.44
CA ALA A 195 11.42 -4.98 -5.69
C ALA A 195 12.33 -5.33 -6.86
N GLY A 196 13.65 -5.35 -6.61
CA GLY A 196 14.65 -5.75 -7.61
C GLY A 196 14.54 -7.22 -8.02
N PHE A 197 14.21 -8.11 -7.10
CA PHE A 197 14.00 -9.53 -7.39
C PHE A 197 12.76 -9.75 -8.26
N LEU A 198 11.65 -9.05 -7.98
CA LEU A 198 10.44 -9.08 -8.80
C LEU A 198 10.66 -8.48 -10.20
N ASN A 199 11.36 -7.36 -10.30
CA ASN A 199 11.66 -6.73 -11.59
C ASN A 199 12.57 -7.61 -12.47
N LYS A 200 13.50 -8.35 -11.86
CA LYS A 200 14.28 -9.38 -12.55
C LYS A 200 13.38 -10.51 -13.07
N GLY A 201 12.33 -10.89 -12.33
CA GLY A 201 11.33 -11.85 -12.79
C GLY A 201 10.57 -11.37 -14.03
N LEU A 202 10.16 -10.09 -14.08
CA LEU A 202 9.54 -9.49 -15.27
C LEU A 202 10.44 -9.58 -16.52
N SER A 203 11.76 -9.50 -16.33
CA SER A 203 12.72 -9.58 -17.44
C SER A 203 12.68 -10.92 -18.16
N ASP A 204 12.30 -12.02 -17.48
CA ASP A 204 12.14 -13.33 -18.13
C ASP A 204 11.01 -13.32 -19.16
N PHE A 205 10.01 -12.48 -18.92
CA PHE A 205 8.85 -12.26 -19.80
C PHE A 205 9.11 -11.14 -20.82
N ASN A 206 10.37 -10.67 -20.94
CA ASN A 206 10.80 -9.55 -21.77
C ASN A 206 10.14 -8.21 -21.40
N LEU A 207 9.87 -8.01 -20.11
CA LEU A 207 9.31 -6.79 -19.54
C LEU A 207 10.26 -6.22 -18.49
N ALA A 208 10.25 -4.91 -18.30
CA ALA A 208 11.00 -4.26 -17.23
C ALA A 208 10.26 -3.01 -16.78
N LEU A 209 10.14 -2.82 -15.47
CA LEU A 209 9.64 -1.58 -14.90
C LEU A 209 10.79 -0.60 -14.70
N ASP A 210 10.61 0.62 -15.19
CA ASP A 210 11.49 1.74 -14.86
C ASP A 210 11.07 2.32 -13.50
N LEU A 211 11.65 1.73 -12.46
CA LEU A 211 11.41 2.11 -11.07
C LEU A 211 11.80 3.58 -10.80
N GLY A 212 12.82 4.11 -11.49
CA GLY A 212 13.26 5.50 -11.33
C GLY A 212 12.32 6.53 -11.97
N PHE A 213 11.54 6.14 -12.98
CA PHE A 213 10.49 6.99 -13.56
C PHE A 213 9.25 7.09 -12.65
N LEU A 214 8.88 6.00 -11.95
CA LEU A 214 7.70 5.95 -11.10
C LEU A 214 7.72 6.99 -9.98
N THR A 215 8.88 7.29 -9.40
CA THR A 215 9.04 8.28 -8.32
C THR A 215 8.88 9.72 -8.82
N LYS A 216 9.30 10.02 -10.05
CA LYS A 216 9.27 11.40 -10.59
C LYS A 216 7.90 11.81 -11.14
N ALA A 217 7.09 10.85 -11.57
CA ALA A 217 5.87 11.11 -12.35
C ALA A 217 4.58 11.25 -11.51
N ARG A 218 4.62 10.93 -10.20
CA ARG A 218 3.40 10.74 -9.40
C ARG A 218 3.20 11.84 -8.35
N LYS A 219 1.92 12.14 -8.08
CA LYS A 219 1.50 13.12 -7.07
C LYS A 219 1.61 12.51 -5.67
N TYR A 220 2.10 13.29 -4.72
CA TYR A 220 2.19 12.92 -3.31
C TYR A 220 0.89 13.20 -2.57
N THR A 221 0.46 12.24 -1.75
CA THR A 221 -0.67 12.39 -0.83
C THR A 221 -0.15 12.51 0.60
N PHE A 222 -0.59 13.53 1.32
CA PHE A 222 -0.17 13.75 2.71
C PHE A 222 -0.95 12.85 3.67
N PHE A 223 -0.23 12.26 4.64
CA PHE A 223 -0.79 11.53 5.77
C PHE A 223 -0.14 11.96 7.07
N LYS A 224 -0.83 11.73 8.19
CA LYS A 224 -0.25 11.94 9.52
C LYS A 224 0.60 10.74 9.95
N PRO A 225 1.70 10.93 10.71
CA PRO A 225 2.56 9.85 11.22
C PRO A 225 1.81 8.68 11.84
N LYS A 226 0.82 8.98 12.70
CA LYS A 226 -0.05 7.99 13.33
C LYS A 226 -0.64 6.98 12.32
N PHE A 227 -1.14 7.48 11.19
CA PHE A 227 -1.79 6.64 10.17
C PHE A 227 -0.79 5.83 9.36
N ILE A 228 0.41 6.36 9.15
CA ILE A 228 1.51 5.62 8.54
C ILE A 228 1.86 4.40 9.40
N PHE A 229 1.97 4.56 10.73
CA PHE A 229 2.32 3.43 11.60
C PHE A 229 1.30 2.29 11.57
N TYR A 230 0.00 2.57 11.72
CA TYR A 230 -1.02 1.52 11.62
C TYR A 230 -1.02 0.86 10.24
N ALA A 231 -1.00 1.67 9.18
CA ALA A 231 -1.13 1.16 7.82
C ALA A 231 0.09 0.32 7.41
N THR A 232 1.30 0.76 7.79
CA THR A 232 2.52 0.01 7.50
C THR A 232 2.62 -1.25 8.34
N TYR A 233 2.37 -1.18 9.66
CA TYR A 233 2.34 -2.38 10.50
C TYR A 233 1.39 -3.46 9.94
N LEU A 234 0.17 -3.06 9.57
CA LEU A 234 -0.80 -3.97 8.97
C LEU A 234 -0.37 -4.47 7.59
N SER A 235 0.32 -3.66 6.78
CA SER A 235 0.82 -4.13 5.47
C SER A 235 1.92 -5.17 5.62
N GLU A 236 2.83 -5.02 6.58
CA GLU A 236 3.87 -6.03 6.84
C GLU A 236 3.23 -7.35 7.29
N LYS A 237 2.33 -7.29 8.29
CA LYS A 237 1.71 -8.50 8.85
C LYS A 237 0.79 -9.20 7.84
N ILE A 238 0.02 -8.47 7.04
CA ILE A 238 -0.81 -9.10 6.01
C ILE A 238 0.02 -9.63 4.82
N GLY A 239 1.13 -8.95 4.47
CA GLY A 239 2.08 -9.41 3.46
C GLY A 239 2.69 -10.74 3.84
N TYR A 240 3.19 -10.85 5.07
CA TYR A 240 3.69 -12.09 5.68
C TYR A 240 2.69 -13.23 5.51
N TRP A 241 1.45 -13.07 5.99
CA TRP A 241 0.45 -14.14 5.97
C TRP A 241 0.06 -14.57 4.57
N ARG A 242 0.02 -13.64 3.60
CA ARG A 242 -0.21 -13.99 2.18
C ARG A 242 0.91 -14.85 1.63
N TYR A 243 2.15 -14.39 1.77
CA TYR A 243 3.29 -15.05 1.17
C TYR A 243 3.56 -16.42 1.79
N ILE A 244 3.45 -16.56 3.13
CA ILE A 244 3.65 -17.84 3.79
C ILE A 244 2.54 -18.84 3.46
N THR A 245 1.29 -18.38 3.32
CA THR A 245 0.16 -19.24 2.94
C THR A 245 0.34 -19.77 1.52
N ILE A 246 0.69 -18.90 0.56
CA ILE A 246 0.98 -19.31 -0.82
C ILE A 246 2.16 -20.29 -0.85
N PHE A 247 3.24 -20.00 -0.13
CA PHE A 247 4.41 -20.88 -0.06
C PHE A 247 4.05 -22.27 0.47
N ARG A 248 3.36 -22.35 1.61
CA ARG A 248 2.97 -23.62 2.24
C ARG A 248 2.06 -24.44 1.32
N HIS A 249 1.10 -23.78 0.66
CA HIS A 249 0.22 -24.41 -0.32
C HIS A 249 0.99 -25.00 -1.49
N LEU A 250 1.88 -24.22 -2.12
CA LEU A 250 2.66 -24.66 -3.28
C LEU A 250 3.73 -25.69 -2.93
N LYS A 251 4.24 -25.67 -1.69
CA LYS A 251 5.13 -26.72 -1.17
C LYS A 251 4.39 -28.05 -1.00
N ALA A 252 3.13 -28.01 -0.57
CA ALA A 252 2.28 -29.20 -0.44
C ALA A 252 1.72 -29.69 -1.79
N ASN A 253 1.54 -28.78 -2.77
CA ASN A 253 1.00 -29.07 -4.10
C ASN A 253 1.93 -28.53 -5.21
N PRO A 254 3.08 -29.18 -5.46
CA PRO A 254 4.10 -28.69 -6.40
C PRO A 254 3.64 -28.56 -7.85
N GLU A 255 2.57 -29.27 -8.24
CA GLU A 255 1.97 -29.22 -9.57
C GLU A 255 1.38 -27.84 -9.92
N TYR A 256 1.00 -27.06 -8.91
CA TYR A 256 0.50 -25.70 -9.08
C TYR A 256 1.61 -24.63 -9.06
N GLN A 257 2.87 -25.03 -8.91
CA GLN A 257 4.00 -24.11 -8.84
C GLN A 257 4.42 -23.64 -10.24
N VAL A 258 3.71 -22.65 -10.77
CA VAL A 258 3.86 -22.14 -12.13
C VAL A 258 5.17 -21.36 -12.39
N TYR A 259 5.85 -20.91 -11.34
CA TYR A 259 7.09 -20.14 -11.45
C TYR A 259 7.95 -20.26 -10.17
N PRO A 260 9.30 -20.30 -10.24
CA PRO A 260 10.15 -20.58 -9.07
C PRO A 260 10.14 -19.51 -7.97
N ILE A 261 9.61 -18.30 -8.22
CA ILE A 261 9.65 -17.19 -7.26
C ILE A 261 9.07 -17.57 -5.89
N PHE A 262 8.04 -18.42 -5.87
CA PHE A 262 7.36 -18.82 -4.64
C PHE A 262 8.29 -19.59 -3.68
N LYS A 263 9.32 -20.28 -4.18
CA LYS A 263 10.31 -20.98 -3.34
C LYS A 263 11.10 -20.03 -2.42
N TYR A 264 11.13 -18.74 -2.76
CA TYR A 264 11.87 -17.71 -2.04
C TYR A 264 11.00 -16.99 -1.00
N PHE A 265 9.69 -17.25 -0.98
CA PHE A 265 8.75 -16.55 -0.10
C PHE A 265 8.97 -16.89 1.38
N GLU A 266 9.45 -18.09 1.73
CA GLU A 266 9.70 -18.46 3.13
C GLU A 266 10.69 -17.51 3.82
N ASN A 267 11.81 -17.23 3.17
CA ASN A 267 12.83 -16.32 3.69
C ASN A 267 12.46 -14.86 3.50
N TRP A 268 11.77 -14.52 2.41
CA TRP A 268 11.16 -13.20 2.24
C TRP A 268 10.24 -12.88 3.43
N CYS A 269 9.36 -13.81 3.83
CA CYS A 269 8.48 -13.65 4.99
C CYS A 269 9.26 -13.36 6.28
N GLN A 270 10.51 -13.82 6.41
CA GLN A 270 11.33 -13.46 7.57
C GLN A 270 11.72 -11.97 7.55
N ASP A 271 11.95 -11.37 6.39
CA ASP A 271 12.13 -9.92 6.26
C ASP A 271 10.85 -9.20 6.71
N GLU A 272 9.69 -9.57 6.16
CA GLU A 272 8.38 -8.98 6.53
C GLU A 272 8.08 -9.10 8.02
N ASN A 273 8.42 -10.24 8.64
CA ASN A 273 8.20 -10.42 10.07
C ASN A 273 9.05 -9.44 10.88
N ARG A 274 10.36 -9.31 10.56
CA ARG A 274 11.27 -8.33 11.18
C ARG A 274 10.80 -6.90 11.00
N HIS A 275 10.31 -6.57 9.81
CA HIS A 275 9.74 -5.24 9.51
C HIS A 275 8.52 -5.00 10.39
N GLY A 276 7.63 -5.97 10.49
CA GLY A 276 6.46 -5.90 11.37
C GLY A 276 6.82 -5.79 12.86
N ASP A 277 7.88 -6.46 13.32
CA ASP A 277 8.34 -6.41 14.71
C ASP A 277 8.96 -5.05 15.05
N PHE A 278 9.69 -4.46 14.10
CA PHE A 278 10.12 -3.07 14.21
C PHE A 278 8.94 -2.10 14.29
N PHE A 279 7.93 -2.22 13.43
CA PHE A 279 6.74 -1.37 13.51
C PHE A 279 5.90 -1.60 14.78
N SER A 280 5.92 -2.81 15.33
CA SER A 280 5.36 -3.09 16.66
C SER A 280 6.08 -2.27 17.73
N ALA A 281 7.43 -2.28 17.75
CA ALA A 281 8.20 -1.45 18.68
C ALA A 281 7.93 0.06 18.51
N LEU A 282 7.77 0.52 17.25
CA LEU A 282 7.38 1.91 16.95
C LEU A 282 5.93 2.26 17.33
N LEU A 283 5.04 1.29 17.50
CA LEU A 283 3.70 1.53 18.04
C LEU A 283 3.76 1.56 19.57
N LYS A 284 4.52 0.66 20.19
CA LYS A 284 4.69 0.56 21.64
C LYS A 284 5.36 1.79 22.24
N ALA A 285 6.38 2.35 21.58
CA ALA A 285 7.03 3.57 22.04
C ALA A 285 6.14 4.83 21.91
N GLN A 286 4.91 4.68 21.41
CA GLN A 286 3.93 5.75 21.20
C GLN A 286 2.60 5.31 21.83
N PRO A 287 2.51 5.21 23.18
CA PRO A 287 1.35 4.63 23.85
C PRO A 287 0.01 5.33 23.55
N GLN A 288 0.03 6.60 23.13
CA GLN A 288 -1.15 7.33 22.65
C GLN A 288 -1.77 6.74 21.37
N PHE A 289 -1.10 5.81 20.71
CA PHE A 289 -1.62 5.03 19.58
C PHE A 289 -2.19 3.68 20.02
N LEU A 290 -2.06 3.28 21.29
CA LEU A 290 -2.51 1.98 21.77
C LEU A 290 -3.42 2.03 23.00
N ASN A 291 -3.40 3.10 23.80
CA ASN A 291 -3.97 3.04 25.16
C ASN A 291 -5.32 3.76 25.35
N ASP A 292 -5.88 4.44 24.34
CA ASP A 292 -7.12 5.19 24.48
C ASP A 292 -8.29 4.63 23.64
N TRP A 293 -9.52 5.08 23.94
CA TRP A 293 -10.70 4.67 23.18
C TRP A 293 -10.61 5.07 21.70
N LYS A 294 -9.85 6.14 21.38
CA LYS A 294 -9.60 6.54 19.99
C LYS A 294 -8.69 5.52 19.30
N ALA A 295 -7.68 4.99 19.97
CA ALA A 295 -6.80 3.94 19.48
C ALA A 295 -7.58 2.66 19.17
N LYS A 296 -8.58 2.30 20.00
CA LYS A 296 -9.51 1.20 19.69
C LYS A 296 -10.26 1.43 18.37
N LEU A 297 -10.80 2.63 18.17
CA LEU A 297 -11.49 2.99 16.93
C LEU A 297 -10.54 2.97 15.71
N TRP A 298 -9.36 3.58 15.84
CA TRP A 298 -8.38 3.63 14.76
C TRP A 298 -7.86 2.25 14.39
N SER A 299 -7.52 1.40 15.36
CA SER A 299 -7.03 0.04 15.11
C SER A 299 -8.05 -0.77 14.31
N ARG A 300 -9.30 -0.78 14.76
CA ARG A 300 -10.41 -1.45 14.05
C ARG A 300 -10.66 -0.88 12.67
N PHE A 301 -10.57 0.44 12.53
CA PHE A 301 -10.75 1.13 11.26
C PHE A 301 -9.69 0.70 10.23
N PHE A 302 -8.42 0.66 10.64
CA PHE A 302 -7.33 0.24 9.76
C PHE A 302 -7.41 -1.26 9.46
N CYS A 303 -7.71 -2.12 10.44
CA CYS A 303 -7.99 -3.54 10.20
C CYS A 303 -9.08 -3.72 9.14
N LEU A 304 -10.24 -3.08 9.32
CA LEU A 304 -11.37 -3.23 8.39
C LEU A 304 -10.98 -2.77 6.99
N SER A 305 -10.34 -1.60 6.91
CA SER A 305 -9.99 -1.01 5.63
C SER A 305 -8.99 -1.86 4.86
N VAL A 306 -8.00 -2.45 5.55
CA VAL A 306 -7.03 -3.37 4.93
C VAL A 306 -7.70 -4.67 4.50
N TYR A 307 -8.53 -5.29 5.35
CA TYR A 307 -9.19 -6.57 5.05
C TYR A 307 -10.18 -6.45 3.90
N VAL A 308 -11.02 -5.41 3.90
CA VAL A 308 -11.98 -5.16 2.81
C VAL A 308 -11.25 -4.86 1.51
N THR A 309 -10.20 -4.04 1.56
CA THR A 309 -9.39 -3.73 0.37
C THR A 309 -8.79 -5.01 -0.22
N MET A 310 -8.25 -5.89 0.62
CA MET A 310 -7.73 -7.19 0.19
C MET A 310 -8.80 -8.03 -0.48
N TYR A 311 -9.86 -8.32 0.26
CA TYR A 311 -10.92 -9.24 -0.14
C TYR A 311 -11.58 -8.82 -1.46
N LEU A 312 -11.89 -7.52 -1.60
CA LEU A 312 -12.48 -6.99 -2.83
C LEU A 312 -11.51 -7.02 -4.02
N ASN A 313 -10.22 -6.80 -3.77
CA ASN A 313 -9.20 -6.76 -4.83
C ASN A 313 -8.88 -8.17 -5.33
N ASP A 314 -8.80 -9.14 -4.43
CA ASP A 314 -8.46 -10.52 -4.75
C ASP A 314 -9.65 -11.26 -5.37
N CYS A 315 -10.88 -11.00 -4.92
CA CYS A 315 -12.10 -11.50 -5.59
C CYS A 315 -12.29 -10.98 -7.03
N GLN A 316 -11.64 -9.87 -7.41
CA GLN A 316 -11.61 -9.43 -8.81
C GLN A 316 -10.55 -10.16 -9.65
N ARG A 317 -9.67 -10.94 -9.00
CA ARG A 317 -8.49 -11.60 -9.58
C ARG A 317 -8.47 -13.09 -9.26
N THR A 318 -9.65 -13.68 -9.08
CA THR A 318 -9.81 -15.09 -8.73
C THR A 318 -9.01 -16.03 -9.64
N SER A 319 -8.89 -15.70 -10.94
CA SER A 319 -8.13 -16.51 -11.89
C SER A 319 -6.65 -16.67 -11.56
N PHE A 320 -6.03 -15.76 -10.80
CA PHE A 320 -4.66 -15.96 -10.29
C PHE A 320 -4.62 -17.08 -9.26
N TYR A 321 -5.47 -16.99 -8.23
CA TYR A 321 -5.53 -17.95 -7.13
C TYR A 321 -5.95 -19.34 -7.62
N GLU A 322 -6.98 -19.41 -8.47
CA GLU A 322 -7.40 -20.66 -9.12
C GLU A 322 -6.27 -21.26 -9.96
N GLY A 323 -5.50 -20.41 -10.66
CA GLY A 323 -4.36 -20.83 -11.47
C GLY A 323 -3.22 -21.47 -10.67
N ILE A 324 -3.15 -21.20 -9.36
CA ILE A 324 -2.23 -21.84 -8.42
C ILE A 324 -2.93 -22.81 -7.46
N GLY A 325 -4.15 -23.24 -7.78
CA GLY A 325 -4.88 -24.27 -7.02
C GLY A 325 -5.47 -23.80 -5.70
N LEU A 326 -5.70 -22.49 -5.52
CA LEU A 326 -6.32 -21.91 -4.34
C LEU A 326 -7.76 -21.46 -4.62
N ASP A 327 -8.64 -21.62 -3.63
CA ASP A 327 -9.88 -20.86 -3.57
C ASP A 327 -9.58 -19.46 -2.99
N THR A 328 -9.91 -18.42 -3.74
CA THR A 328 -9.62 -17.02 -3.37
C THR A 328 -10.24 -16.63 -2.04
N LYS A 329 -11.49 -17.02 -1.77
CA LYS A 329 -12.22 -16.55 -0.59
C LYS A 329 -11.73 -17.27 0.67
N GLU A 330 -11.47 -18.57 0.57
CA GLU A 330 -10.89 -19.33 1.68
C GLU A 330 -9.46 -18.86 1.97
N PHE A 331 -8.66 -18.60 0.93
CA PHE A 331 -7.34 -17.99 1.07
C PHE A 331 -7.42 -16.62 1.78
N ASP A 332 -8.27 -15.72 1.31
CA ASP A 332 -8.38 -14.38 1.88
C ASP A 332 -8.88 -14.42 3.33
N MET A 333 -9.87 -15.25 3.64
CA MET A 333 -10.36 -15.38 5.01
C MET A 333 -9.30 -15.94 5.94
N HIS A 334 -8.53 -16.94 5.51
CA HIS A 334 -7.41 -17.44 6.30
C HIS A 334 -6.39 -16.33 6.60
N VAL A 335 -5.97 -15.58 5.58
CA VAL A 335 -5.04 -14.46 5.74
C VAL A 335 -5.60 -13.38 6.66
N ILE A 336 -6.88 -13.04 6.55
CA ILE A 336 -7.55 -12.04 7.42
C ILE A 336 -7.53 -12.52 8.87
N ILE A 337 -7.92 -13.76 9.14
CA ILE A 337 -7.99 -14.33 10.49
C ILE A 337 -6.62 -14.30 11.14
N GLU A 338 -5.59 -14.82 10.46
CA GLU A 338 -4.24 -14.89 11.00
C GLU A 338 -3.60 -13.50 11.19
N THR A 339 -3.86 -12.57 10.27
CA THR A 339 -3.45 -11.17 10.43
C THR A 339 -4.15 -10.53 11.63
N ASN A 340 -5.46 -10.76 11.80
CA ASN A 340 -6.23 -10.21 12.91
C ASN A 340 -5.74 -10.72 14.26
N ARG A 341 -5.49 -12.04 14.38
CA ARG A 341 -4.85 -12.67 15.55
C ARG A 341 -3.49 -12.06 15.88
N THR A 342 -2.65 -11.86 14.86
CA THR A 342 -1.34 -11.23 15.03
C THR A 342 -1.46 -9.79 15.52
N THR A 343 -2.39 -9.01 14.95
CA THR A 343 -2.59 -7.61 15.31
C THR A 343 -3.21 -7.43 16.70
N ALA A 344 -4.00 -8.39 17.17
CA ALA A 344 -4.59 -8.40 18.52
C ALA A 344 -3.53 -8.41 19.63
N ARG A 345 -2.31 -8.88 19.33
CA ARG A 345 -1.18 -8.84 20.28
C ARG A 345 -0.68 -7.43 20.59
N ILE A 346 -1.08 -6.42 19.82
CA ILE A 346 -0.62 -5.03 19.99
C ILE A 346 -1.80 -4.07 20.06
N PHE A 347 -2.76 -4.21 19.14
CA PHE A 347 -3.90 -3.31 19.08
C PHE A 347 -4.85 -3.51 20.26
N PRO A 348 -5.38 -2.42 20.85
CA PRO A 348 -6.27 -2.50 22.00
C PRO A 348 -7.65 -3.09 21.69
N ALA A 349 -8.02 -3.15 20.41
CA ALA A 349 -9.21 -3.83 19.94
C ALA A 349 -9.07 -4.19 18.47
N VAL A 350 -9.58 -5.35 18.10
CA VAL A 350 -9.63 -5.85 16.72
C VAL A 350 -11.07 -6.21 16.32
N LEU A 351 -11.26 -6.54 15.05
CA LEU A 351 -12.55 -6.97 14.54
C LEU A 351 -12.78 -8.44 14.90
N ASP A 352 -14.05 -8.80 15.12
CA ASP A 352 -14.47 -10.20 15.24
C ASP A 352 -14.58 -10.83 13.84
N VAL A 353 -13.43 -11.14 13.23
CA VAL A 353 -13.34 -11.63 11.85
C VAL A 353 -13.68 -13.11 11.70
N GLU A 354 -13.65 -13.86 12.80
CA GLU A 354 -14.01 -15.29 12.82
C GLU A 354 -15.53 -15.48 12.87
N ASN A 355 -16.28 -14.44 13.23
CA ASN A 355 -17.73 -14.43 13.15
C ASN A 355 -18.20 -14.65 11.70
N PRO A 356 -19.05 -15.65 11.42
CA PRO A 356 -19.58 -15.90 10.07
C PRO A 356 -20.27 -14.67 9.45
N GLU A 357 -20.84 -13.79 10.28
CA GLU A 357 -21.43 -12.53 9.82
C GLU A 357 -20.41 -11.59 9.18
N PHE A 358 -19.15 -11.60 9.62
CA PHE A 358 -18.09 -10.78 9.02
C PHE A 358 -17.83 -11.20 7.58
N LYS A 359 -17.64 -12.52 7.34
CA LYS A 359 -17.49 -13.07 5.99
C LYS A 359 -18.72 -12.80 5.13
N ARG A 360 -19.92 -12.97 5.68
CA ARG A 360 -21.18 -12.68 4.96
C ARG A 360 -21.24 -11.23 4.47
N LYS A 361 -20.79 -10.27 5.29
CA LYS A 361 -20.70 -8.86 4.92
C LYS A 361 -19.66 -8.62 3.82
N LEU A 362 -18.47 -9.22 3.94
CA LEU A 362 -17.44 -9.13 2.89
C LEU A 362 -17.95 -9.67 1.55
N ASP A 363 -18.60 -10.84 1.56
CA ASP A 363 -19.22 -11.43 0.37
C ASP A 363 -20.27 -10.49 -0.24
N ARG A 364 -21.09 -9.84 0.59
CA ARG A 364 -22.06 -8.85 0.12
C ARG A 364 -21.39 -7.61 -0.49
N MET A 365 -20.28 -7.14 0.10
CA MET A 365 -19.50 -6.05 -0.47
C MET A 365 -18.93 -6.41 -1.85
N VAL A 366 -18.50 -7.66 -2.06
CA VAL A 366 -18.05 -8.15 -3.38
C VAL A 366 -19.16 -8.03 -4.42
N GLU A 367 -20.36 -8.52 -4.12
CA GLU A 367 -21.51 -8.43 -5.03
C GLU A 367 -21.86 -6.97 -5.38
N ILE A 368 -21.83 -6.08 -4.39
CA ILE A 368 -22.11 -4.66 -4.59
C ILE A 368 -21.01 -4.01 -5.45
N ASN A 369 -19.74 -4.30 -5.17
CA ASN A 369 -18.61 -3.77 -5.90
C ASN A 369 -18.62 -4.22 -7.38
N GLN A 370 -18.98 -5.48 -7.65
CA GLN A 370 -19.16 -5.98 -9.01
C GLN A 370 -20.24 -5.17 -9.78
N LYS A 371 -21.35 -4.81 -9.14
CA LYS A 371 -22.38 -3.96 -9.75
C LYS A 371 -21.86 -2.56 -10.05
N ILE A 372 -21.09 -1.95 -9.13
CA ILE A 372 -20.46 -0.64 -9.34
C ILE A 372 -19.51 -0.65 -10.54
N ILE A 373 -18.73 -1.71 -10.68
CA ILE A 373 -17.79 -1.91 -11.79
C ILE A 373 -18.56 -2.11 -13.10
N ALA A 374 -19.59 -2.96 -13.12
CA ALA A 374 -20.42 -3.20 -14.30
C ALA A 374 -21.09 -1.91 -14.80
N ILE A 375 -21.61 -1.06 -13.90
CA ILE A 375 -22.14 0.26 -14.27
C ILE A 375 -21.03 1.15 -14.86
N GLY A 376 -19.81 1.07 -14.33
CA GLY A 376 -18.65 1.76 -14.90
C GLY A 376 -18.34 1.37 -16.33
N ALA A 377 -18.43 0.08 -16.62
CA ALA A 377 -18.15 -0.51 -17.93
C ALA A 377 -19.28 -0.34 -18.95
N SER A 378 -20.49 0.04 -18.52
CA SER A 378 -21.64 0.28 -19.41
C SER A 378 -21.39 1.41 -20.44
N ASP A 379 -22.17 1.45 -21.52
CA ASP A 379 -22.09 2.53 -22.53
C ASP A 379 -22.95 3.76 -22.18
N ASP A 380 -23.49 3.83 -20.96
CA ASP A 380 -24.31 4.95 -20.51
C ASP A 380 -23.53 6.27 -20.48
N ILE A 381 -24.23 7.41 -20.61
CA ILE A 381 -23.60 8.71 -20.41
C ILE A 381 -23.11 8.88 -18.94
N PRO A 382 -22.03 9.65 -18.68
CA PRO A 382 -21.43 9.75 -17.34
C PRO A 382 -22.40 10.13 -16.22
N LEU A 383 -23.37 11.00 -16.49
CA LEU A 383 -24.40 11.39 -15.53
C LEU A 383 -25.27 10.20 -15.09
N VAL A 384 -25.71 9.39 -16.06
CA VAL A 384 -26.53 8.19 -15.81
C VAL A 384 -25.72 7.14 -15.06
N LYS A 385 -24.45 6.93 -15.42
CA LYS A 385 -23.55 6.05 -14.66
C LYS A 385 -23.45 6.47 -13.20
N ASN A 386 -23.26 7.77 -12.95
CA ASN A 386 -23.15 8.29 -11.58
C ASN A 386 -24.45 8.08 -10.80
N LEU A 387 -25.62 8.38 -11.39
CA LEU A 387 -26.92 8.14 -10.74
C LEU A 387 -27.15 6.67 -10.42
N LYS A 388 -26.82 5.76 -11.35
CA LYS A 388 -26.91 4.30 -11.12
C LYS A 388 -25.94 3.81 -10.04
N ARG A 389 -24.78 4.46 -9.86
CA ARG A 389 -23.78 4.10 -8.84
C ARG A 389 -24.18 4.49 -7.42
N ILE A 390 -24.88 5.62 -7.23
CA ILE A 390 -25.26 6.14 -5.90
C ILE A 390 -25.86 5.06 -4.98
N PRO A 391 -26.92 4.31 -5.36
CA PRO A 391 -27.53 3.32 -4.47
C PRO A 391 -26.55 2.18 -4.09
N HIS A 392 -25.67 1.78 -5.01
CA HIS A 392 -24.68 0.74 -4.72
C HIS A 392 -23.54 1.25 -3.85
N ILE A 393 -23.07 2.49 -4.04
CA ILE A 393 -22.09 3.12 -3.15
C ILE A 393 -22.68 3.26 -1.75
N ALA A 394 -23.94 3.71 -1.63
CA ALA A 394 -24.63 3.80 -0.35
C ALA A 394 -24.74 2.43 0.34
N ALA A 395 -25.08 1.37 -0.41
CA ALA A 395 -25.12 0.01 0.10
C ALA A 395 -23.73 -0.48 0.56
N LEU A 396 -22.67 -0.20 -0.20
CA LEU A 396 -21.30 -0.55 0.17
C LEU A 396 -20.87 0.14 1.46
N VAL A 397 -21.14 1.45 1.57
CA VAL A 397 -20.86 2.23 2.79
C VAL A 397 -21.67 1.69 3.97
N SER A 398 -22.93 1.31 3.75
CA SER A 398 -23.76 0.70 4.79
C SER A 398 -23.17 -0.61 5.30
N GLU A 399 -22.68 -1.49 4.42
CA GLU A 399 -22.02 -2.74 4.84
C GLU A 399 -20.71 -2.46 5.58
N LEU A 400 -19.93 -1.46 5.13
CA LEU A 400 -18.69 -1.06 5.81
C LEU A 400 -18.96 -0.58 7.23
N ILE A 401 -19.96 0.29 7.40
CA ILE A 401 -20.39 0.77 8.73
C ILE A 401 -20.91 -0.40 9.56
N ALA A 402 -21.73 -1.28 8.98
CA ALA A 402 -22.27 -2.43 9.71
C ALA A 402 -21.16 -3.39 10.17
N ALA A 403 -20.14 -3.65 9.35
CA ALA A 403 -18.98 -4.46 9.73
C ALA A 403 -18.14 -3.75 10.81
N TYR A 404 -17.93 -2.44 10.68
CA TYR A 404 -17.21 -1.65 11.67
C TYR A 404 -17.94 -1.57 13.04
N LEU A 405 -19.26 -1.62 13.05
CA LEU A 405 -20.07 -1.56 14.28
C LEU A 405 -20.30 -2.93 14.93
N MET A 406 -19.82 -4.03 14.34
CA MET A 406 -19.83 -5.34 15.00
C MET A 406 -19.09 -5.28 16.34
N PRO A 407 -19.53 -6.04 17.36
CA PRO A 407 -18.84 -6.10 18.64
C PRO A 407 -17.35 -6.38 18.45
N PRO A 408 -16.45 -5.54 18.97
CA PRO A 408 -15.02 -5.78 18.86
C PRO A 408 -14.57 -6.90 19.79
N ILE A 409 -13.42 -7.48 19.48
CA ILE A 409 -12.65 -8.28 20.42
C ILE A 409 -11.67 -7.33 21.10
N GLU A 410 -11.78 -7.21 22.42
CA GLU A 410 -10.84 -6.46 23.24
C GLU A 410 -9.51 -7.22 23.29
N SER A 411 -8.41 -6.49 23.06
CA SER A 411 -7.08 -7.08 22.95
C SER A 411 -6.01 -6.08 23.37
N GLY A 412 -4.72 -6.38 23.22
CA GLY A 412 -3.66 -5.44 23.56
C GLY A 412 -2.31 -6.07 23.80
N SER A 413 -1.27 -5.24 23.81
CA SER A 413 0.08 -5.68 24.22
C SER A 413 0.10 -6.09 25.68
N VAL A 414 0.85 -7.13 26.00
CA VAL A 414 1.21 -7.49 27.39
C VAL A 414 1.83 -6.32 28.16
N ASP A 415 2.44 -5.36 27.46
CA ASP A 415 3.05 -4.17 28.05
C ASP A 415 2.04 -3.13 28.53
N PHE A 416 0.80 -3.17 28.02
CA PHE A 416 -0.21 -2.12 28.21
C PHE A 416 -1.59 -2.61 28.63
N ALA A 417 -1.90 -3.89 28.43
CA ALA A 417 -3.21 -4.44 28.77
C ALA A 417 -3.34 -4.57 30.30
N GLU A 418 -4.39 -3.95 30.86
CA GLU A 418 -4.77 -4.10 32.28
C GLU A 418 -5.43 -5.48 32.57
N PHE A 419 -5.68 -6.26 31.54
CA PHE A 419 -6.19 -7.64 31.59
C PHE A 419 -5.17 -8.57 30.96
N GLU A 420 -5.14 -9.85 31.34
CA GLU A 420 -4.29 -10.84 30.66
C GLU A 420 -4.74 -10.97 29.19
N PRO A 421 -3.94 -10.48 28.22
CA PRO A 421 -4.31 -10.63 26.82
C PRO A 421 -4.29 -12.13 26.51
N GLN A 422 -5.32 -12.63 25.82
CA GLN A 422 -5.33 -14.02 25.36
C GLN A 422 -4.14 -14.22 24.42
N LEU A 423 -3.10 -14.90 24.91
CA LEU A 423 -1.94 -15.30 24.14
C LEU A 423 -2.36 -16.42 23.19
N VAL A 424 -2.76 -16.06 21.97
CA VAL A 424 -2.94 -17.03 20.90
C VAL A 424 -1.55 -17.29 20.33
N TYR A 425 -0.97 -18.45 20.66
CA TYR A 425 0.35 -18.88 20.18
C TYR A 425 0.34 -19.18 18.69
#